data_AF-A0A932GEM5-F1
#
_entry.id   AF-A0A932GEM5-F1
#
_cell.length_a   1.000
_cell.length_b   1.000
_cell.length_c   1.000
_cell.angle_alpha   90.00
_cell.angle_beta   90.00
_cell.angle_gamma   90.00
#
_symmetry.space_group_name_H-M   'P 1'
#
loop_
_entity.id
_entity.type
_entity.pdbx_description
1 polymer ?
#
loop_
_entity_poly.entity_id
_entity_poly.type
_entity_poly.pdbx_seq_one_letter_code
_entity_poly.pdbx_strand_id
1 'polypeptide(L)'
;MDMNTMTGRLMRVLRFDASVYREIAADGTAMMQAGIVVTLAALIAALGRFADVGILGVVVMAIVTIVGFFVYSAIATIVSKVLGGKTGFNEMGRTLGYAYAWYALGILVLVPGVGGFLAWLGSIVAAVAGFIALRESSEFGSLKALITVIVAAVAAVIVTAILTSPLLLMLGVAGG
;
A
#
# COMPACT_ATOMS: atom_id res chain seq x y z
N MET A 1 -7.81 18.06 -11.73
CA MET A 1 -7.28 17.41 -10.52
C MET A 1 -6.88 18.51 -9.57
N ASP A 2 -7.58 18.67 -8.46
CA ASP A 2 -7.21 19.67 -7.46
C ASP A 2 -6.10 19.12 -6.55
N MET A 3 -4.88 19.59 -6.75
CA MET A 3 -3.73 19.17 -5.94
C MET A 3 -3.95 19.49 -4.45
N ASN A 4 -4.65 20.60 -4.16
CA ASN A 4 -4.97 21.01 -2.78
C ASN A 4 -5.87 20.00 -2.05
N THR A 5 -6.82 19.38 -2.74
CA THR A 5 -7.71 18.37 -2.10
C THR A 5 -6.97 17.07 -1.84
N MET A 6 -6.10 16.66 -2.77
CA MET A 6 -5.21 15.50 -2.61
C MET A 6 -4.26 15.70 -1.41
N THR A 7 -3.55 16.82 -1.34
CA THR A 7 -2.62 17.11 -0.23
C THR A 7 -3.36 17.24 1.11
N GLY A 8 -4.53 17.87 1.14
CA GLY A 8 -5.35 17.97 2.35
C GLY A 8 -5.83 16.62 2.88
N ARG A 9 -6.20 15.70 1.99
CA ARG A 9 -6.54 14.31 2.35
C ARG A 9 -5.32 13.55 2.82
N LEU A 10 -4.20 13.66 2.11
CA LEU A 10 -2.94 13.01 2.48
C LEU A 10 -2.47 13.43 3.87
N MET A 11 -2.54 14.73 4.20
CA MET A 11 -2.15 15.21 5.52
C MET A 11 -3.05 14.70 6.63
N ARG A 12 -4.35 14.51 6.37
CA ARG A 12 -5.28 13.88 7.32
C ARG A 12 -4.99 12.39 7.50
N VAL A 13 -4.66 11.68 6.41
CA VAL A 13 -4.19 10.27 6.46
C VAL A 13 -2.93 10.14 7.31
N LEU A 14 -1.97 11.06 7.15
CA LEU A 14 -0.74 11.10 7.94
C LEU A 14 -0.96 11.48 9.41
N ARG A 15 -2.14 12.03 9.75
CA ARG A 15 -2.55 12.33 11.14
C ARG A 15 -3.45 11.25 11.73
N PHE A 16 -3.60 10.10 11.08
CA PHE A 16 -4.50 9.01 11.48
C PHE A 16 -5.97 9.42 11.63
N ASP A 17 -6.42 10.40 10.85
CA ASP A 17 -7.84 10.74 10.79
C ASP A 17 -8.60 9.64 10.06
N ALA A 18 -9.35 8.81 10.77
CA ALA A 18 -10.10 7.70 10.19
C ALA A 18 -11.23 8.19 9.25
N SER A 19 -11.79 9.38 9.49
CA SER A 19 -12.94 9.89 8.72
C SER A 19 -12.59 10.18 7.25
N VAL A 20 -11.32 10.52 6.98
CA VAL A 20 -10.84 10.81 5.63
C VAL A 20 -10.95 9.59 4.70
N TYR A 21 -10.84 8.38 5.23
CA TYR A 21 -10.95 7.17 4.43
C TYR A 21 -12.35 6.98 3.88
N ARG A 22 -13.40 7.35 4.62
CA ARG A 22 -14.77 7.35 4.10
C ARG A 22 -14.98 8.41 3.02
N GLU A 23 -14.42 9.60 3.20
CA GLU A 23 -14.48 10.66 2.17
C GLU A 23 -13.78 10.21 0.88
N ILE A 24 -12.58 9.62 1.00
CA ILE A 24 -11.84 9.05 -0.13
C ILE A 24 -12.64 7.90 -0.74
N ALA A 25 -13.24 7.05 0.09
CA ALA A 25 -14.11 5.96 -0.33
C ALA A 25 -15.44 6.42 -0.95
N ALA A 26 -15.82 7.70 -0.89
CA ALA A 26 -17.01 8.21 -1.57
C ALA A 26 -16.65 8.92 -2.88
N ASP A 27 -15.42 9.43 -3.01
CA ASP A 27 -15.02 10.30 -4.12
C ASP A 27 -14.45 9.52 -5.31
N GLY A 28 -15.25 9.38 -6.38
CA GLY A 28 -14.87 8.69 -7.63
C GLY A 28 -13.60 9.22 -8.30
N THR A 29 -13.26 10.49 -8.06
CA THR A 29 -12.08 11.15 -8.66
C THR A 29 -10.77 10.82 -7.92
N ALA A 30 -10.86 10.28 -6.69
CA ALA A 30 -9.70 9.98 -5.86
C ALA A 30 -8.87 8.78 -6.33
N MET A 31 -9.38 7.94 -7.25
CA MET A 31 -8.67 6.76 -7.74
C MET A 31 -7.36 7.14 -8.46
N MET A 32 -7.39 8.17 -9.30
CA MET A 32 -6.19 8.64 -9.99
C MET A 32 -5.17 9.26 -9.03
N GLN A 33 -5.63 9.95 -7.99
CA GLN A 33 -4.77 10.48 -6.93
C GLN A 33 -4.11 9.35 -6.13
N ALA A 34 -4.87 8.32 -5.76
CA ALA A 34 -4.38 7.15 -5.05
C ALA A 34 -3.31 6.41 -5.85
N GLY A 35 -3.48 6.27 -7.18
CA GLY A 35 -2.47 5.72 -8.07
C GLY A 35 -1.16 6.49 -8.00
N ILE A 36 -1.21 7.83 -8.06
CA ILE A 36 -0.02 8.69 -7.95
C ILE A 36 0.67 8.50 -6.59
N VAL A 37 -0.08 8.48 -5.49
CA VAL A 37 0.46 8.27 -4.14
C VAL A 37 1.19 6.93 -4.05
N VAL A 38 0.58 5.85 -4.56
CA VAL A 38 1.19 4.52 -4.58
C VAL A 38 2.45 4.48 -5.41
N THR A 39 2.43 5.05 -6.62
CA THR A 39 3.60 5.09 -7.49
C THR A 39 4.74 5.85 -6.84
N LEU A 40 4.48 7.01 -6.24
CA LEU A 40 5.50 7.79 -5.54
C LEU A 40 6.04 7.05 -4.32
N ALA A 41 5.16 6.46 -3.49
CA ALA A 41 5.57 5.69 -2.33
C ALA A 41 6.42 4.47 -2.72
N ALA A 42 6.03 3.76 -3.79
CA ALA A 42 6.79 2.61 -4.32
C ALA A 42 8.17 3.02 -4.82
N LEU A 43 8.28 4.13 -5.56
CA LEU A 43 9.56 4.64 -6.04
C LEU A 43 10.45 5.10 -4.88
N ILE A 44 9.90 5.83 -3.90
CA ILE A 44 10.62 6.29 -2.70
C ILE A 44 11.15 5.11 -1.89
N ALA A 45 10.30 4.11 -1.65
CA ALA A 45 10.69 2.90 -0.92
C ALA A 45 11.76 2.09 -1.69
N ALA A 46 11.64 1.98 -3.01
CA ALA A 46 12.61 1.28 -3.85
C ALA A 46 13.97 2.01 -3.88
N LEU A 47 13.98 3.35 -3.97
CA LEU A 47 15.19 4.16 -3.89
C LEU A 47 15.93 3.99 -2.56
N GLY A 48 15.22 3.74 -1.46
CA GLY A 48 15.83 3.41 -0.18
C GLY A 48 16.78 2.20 -0.24
N ARG A 49 16.60 1.31 -1.22
CA ARG A 49 17.42 0.11 -1.43
C ARG A 49 18.32 0.21 -2.66
N PHE A 50 18.46 1.40 -3.25
CA PHE A 50 19.23 1.60 -4.49
C PHE A 50 20.67 1.08 -4.38
N ALA A 51 21.31 1.26 -3.22
CA ALA A 51 22.67 0.77 -2.97
C ALA A 51 22.79 -0.77 -3.07
N ASP A 52 21.72 -1.50 -2.77
CA ASP A 52 21.71 -2.97 -2.74
C ASP A 52 21.37 -3.57 -4.11
N VAL A 53 20.44 -2.95 -4.86
CA VAL A 53 19.82 -3.56 -6.05
C VAL A 53 20.09 -2.84 -7.37
N GLY A 54 20.73 -1.66 -7.34
CA GLY A 54 21.01 -0.84 -8.51
C GLY A 54 19.76 -0.30 -9.23
N ILE A 55 19.96 0.41 -10.35
CA ILE A 55 18.86 1.12 -11.05
C ILE A 55 17.78 0.16 -11.60
N LEU A 56 18.20 -0.97 -12.18
CA LEU A 56 17.27 -1.99 -12.70
C LEU A 56 16.46 -2.62 -11.56
N GLY A 57 17.10 -2.93 -10.43
CA GLY A 57 16.42 -3.47 -9.27
C GLY A 57 15.40 -2.50 -8.68
N VAL A 58 15.70 -1.20 -8.62
CA VAL A 58 14.76 -0.17 -8.17
C VAL A 58 13.51 -0.12 -9.05
N VAL A 59 13.68 -0.12 -10.37
CA VAL A 59 12.54 -0.10 -11.31
C VAL A 59 11.68 -1.36 -11.16
N VAL A 60 12.31 -2.53 -11.07
CA VAL A 60 11.61 -3.81 -10.91
C VAL A 60 10.87 -3.87 -9.58
N MET A 61 11.50 -3.46 -8.48
CA MET A 61 10.88 -3.41 -7.15
C MET A 61 9.69 -2.45 -7.12
N ALA A 62 9.79 -1.29 -7.78
CA ALA A 62 8.67 -0.35 -7.88
C ALA A 62 7.50 -0.99 -8.66
N ILE A 63 7.76 -1.67 -9.77
CA ILE A 63 6.74 -2.38 -10.55
C ILE A 63 6.09 -3.50 -9.72
N VAL A 64 6.89 -4.34 -9.06
CA VAL A 64 6.40 -5.41 -8.17
C VAL A 64 5.53 -4.85 -7.05
N THR A 65 5.92 -3.70 -6.46
CA THR A 65 5.15 -3.04 -5.40
C THR A 65 3.81 -2.52 -5.91
N ILE A 66 3.78 -1.91 -7.10
CA ILE A 66 2.56 -1.40 -7.73
C ILE A 66 1.62 -2.58 -8.08
N VAL A 67 2.15 -3.65 -8.68
CA VAL A 67 1.37 -4.86 -8.97
C VAL A 67 0.82 -5.48 -7.69
N GLY A 68 1.67 -5.63 -6.67
CA GLY A 68 1.28 -6.16 -5.37
C GLY A 68 0.20 -5.34 -4.70
N PHE A 69 0.23 -4.01 -4.84
CA PHE A 69 -0.84 -3.12 -4.38
C PHE A 69 -2.19 -3.44 -5.05
N PHE A 70 -2.23 -3.56 -6.38
CA PHE A 70 -3.48 -3.88 -7.09
C PHE A 70 -3.99 -5.28 -6.78
N VAL A 71 -3.09 -6.24 -6.61
CA VAL A 71 -3.43 -7.61 -6.18
C VAL A 71 -4.01 -7.58 -4.77
N TYR A 72 -3.35 -6.87 -3.84
CA TYR A 72 -3.82 -6.74 -2.47
C TYR A 72 -5.17 -6.03 -2.39
N SER A 73 -5.39 -4.94 -3.11
CA SER A 73 -6.69 -4.24 -3.13
C SER A 73 -7.80 -5.13 -3.71
N ALA A 74 -7.51 -5.94 -4.73
CA ALA A 74 -8.45 -6.90 -5.29
C ALA A 74 -8.85 -7.96 -4.28
N ILE A 75 -7.87 -8.61 -3.66
CA ILE A 75 -8.10 -9.68 -2.68
C ILE A 75 -8.78 -9.11 -1.44
N ALA A 76 -8.35 -7.96 -0.92
CA ALA A 76 -8.99 -7.29 0.21
C ALA A 76 -10.47 -6.98 -0.06
N THR A 77 -10.80 -6.56 -1.28
CA THR A 77 -12.20 -6.34 -1.70
C THR A 77 -12.99 -7.65 -1.67
N ILE A 78 -12.45 -8.72 -2.24
CA ILE A 78 -13.11 -10.04 -2.29
C ILE A 78 -13.35 -10.56 -0.86
N VAL A 79 -12.31 -10.59 -0.04
CA VAL A 79 -12.40 -11.07 1.35
C VAL A 79 -13.35 -10.19 2.16
N SER A 80 -13.29 -8.87 1.98
CA SER A 80 -14.22 -7.96 2.65
C SER A 80 -15.67 -8.25 2.28
N LYS A 81 -15.98 -8.46 0.99
CA LYS A 81 -17.33 -8.81 0.53
C LYS A 81 -17.81 -10.14 1.12
N VAL A 82 -16.95 -11.16 1.16
CA VAL A 82 -17.26 -12.46 1.78
C VAL A 82 -17.60 -12.30 3.27
N LEU A 83 -16.96 -11.37 3.97
CA LEU A 83 -17.22 -11.07 5.38
C LEU A 83 -18.40 -10.09 5.60
N GLY A 84 -19.12 -9.72 4.53
CA GLY A 84 -20.28 -8.83 4.56
C GLY A 84 -19.96 -7.34 4.56
N GLY A 85 -18.76 -6.96 4.11
CA GLY A 85 -18.40 -5.56 3.86
C GLY A 85 -19.05 -5.03 2.59
N LYS A 86 -19.27 -3.71 2.53
CA LYS A 86 -19.97 -3.05 1.41
C LYS A 86 -19.05 -2.45 0.35
N THR A 87 -17.75 -2.64 0.49
CA THR A 87 -16.75 -1.95 -0.33
C THR A 87 -16.64 -2.49 -1.76
N GLY A 88 -16.52 -1.58 -2.73
CA GLY A 88 -16.13 -1.87 -4.10
C GLY A 88 -14.62 -1.96 -4.31
N PHE A 89 -14.18 -2.50 -5.45
CA PHE A 89 -12.74 -2.57 -5.79
C PHE A 89 -12.11 -1.17 -5.87
N ASN A 90 -12.81 -0.22 -6.50
CA ASN A 90 -12.35 1.15 -6.62
C ASN A 90 -12.30 1.86 -5.26
N GLU A 91 -13.19 1.50 -4.33
CA GLU A 91 -13.25 2.05 -2.96
C GLU A 91 -12.11 1.58 -2.08
N MET A 92 -11.87 0.27 -2.10
CA MET A 92 -10.73 -0.34 -1.43
C MET A 92 -9.41 0.17 -2.03
N GLY A 93 -9.31 0.24 -3.36
CA GLY A 93 -8.13 0.73 -4.06
C GLY A 93 -7.78 2.17 -3.69
N ARG A 94 -8.76 3.10 -3.73
CA ARG A 94 -8.49 4.50 -3.38
C ARG A 94 -8.10 4.70 -1.92
N THR A 95 -8.77 4.02 -0.98
CA THR A 95 -8.47 4.15 0.46
C THR A 95 -7.13 3.53 0.83
N LEU A 96 -6.85 2.31 0.36
CA LEU A 96 -5.55 1.67 0.54
C LEU A 96 -4.44 2.45 -0.15
N GLY A 97 -4.67 3.01 -1.34
CA GLY A 97 -3.64 3.76 -2.06
C GLY A 97 -3.18 5.01 -1.31
N TYR A 98 -4.10 5.68 -0.62
CA TYR A 98 -3.74 6.76 0.31
C TYR A 98 -3.03 6.25 1.56
N ALA A 99 -3.45 5.10 2.12
CA ALA A 99 -2.73 4.47 3.24
C ALA A 99 -1.30 4.07 2.87
N TYR A 100 -1.05 3.75 1.60
CA TYR A 100 0.28 3.41 1.09
C TYR A 100 1.29 4.55 1.19
N ALA A 101 0.85 5.80 1.39
CA ALA A 101 1.73 6.93 1.67
C ALA A 101 2.68 6.66 2.85
N TRP A 102 2.25 5.89 3.85
CA TRP A 102 3.08 5.54 5.00
C TRP A 102 4.27 4.65 4.64
N TYR A 103 4.20 3.87 3.55
CA TYR A 103 5.35 3.11 3.06
C TYR A 103 6.47 4.01 2.49
N ALA A 104 6.18 5.28 2.17
CA ALA A 104 7.22 6.23 1.78
C ALA A 104 8.24 6.48 2.90
N LEU A 105 7.90 6.22 4.17
CA LEU A 105 8.85 6.25 5.29
C LEU A 105 9.97 5.20 5.15
N GLY A 106 9.83 4.22 4.25
CA GLY A 106 10.87 3.24 3.95
C GLY A 106 12.19 3.88 3.47
N ILE A 107 12.16 5.09 2.91
CA ILE A 107 13.39 5.82 2.52
C ILE A 107 14.32 6.13 3.70
N LEU A 108 13.77 6.16 4.93
CA LEU A 108 14.55 6.41 6.14
C LEU A 108 15.64 5.37 6.36
N VAL A 109 15.55 4.19 5.71
CA VAL A 109 16.61 3.17 5.71
C VAL A 109 17.97 3.69 5.25
N LEU A 110 18.00 4.75 4.43
CA LEU A 110 19.23 5.38 3.95
C LEU A 110 20.03 6.06 5.07
N VAL A 111 19.43 6.33 6.23
CA VAL A 111 20.13 6.93 7.37
C VAL A 111 21.00 5.86 8.05
N PRO A 112 22.35 5.97 8.01
CA PRO A 112 23.20 4.97 8.64
C PRO A 112 22.98 4.91 10.16
N GLY A 113 22.98 3.70 10.72
CA GLY A 113 22.83 3.44 12.16
C GLY A 113 21.40 3.45 12.71
N VAL A 114 20.51 4.31 12.20
CA VAL A 114 19.14 4.47 12.73
C VAL A 114 18.06 4.14 11.69
N GLY A 115 18.41 4.14 10.41
CA GLY A 115 17.47 4.03 9.31
C GLY A 115 16.66 2.73 9.28
N GLY A 116 17.28 1.60 9.58
CA GLY A 116 16.58 0.31 9.67
C GLY A 116 15.50 0.31 10.75
N PHE A 117 15.78 0.92 11.90
CA PHE A 117 14.80 1.05 12.99
C PHE A 117 13.65 2.00 12.62
N LEU A 118 13.94 3.13 11.97
CA LEU A 118 12.91 4.06 11.50
C LEU A 118 12.03 3.45 10.41
N ALA A 119 12.63 2.71 9.46
CA ALA A 119 11.89 1.99 8.43
C ALA A 119 10.99 0.91 9.04
N TRP A 120 11.46 0.22 10.08
CA TRP A 120 10.65 -0.75 10.83
C TRP A 120 9.45 -0.09 11.52
N LEU A 121 9.64 1.04 12.22
CA LEU A 121 8.53 1.82 12.79
C LEU A 121 7.54 2.29 11.70
N GLY A 122 8.06 2.74 10.56
CA GLY A 122 7.26 3.12 9.41
C GLY A 122 6.40 1.97 8.88
N SER A 123 6.92 0.74 8.88
CA SER A 123 6.16 -0.44 8.46
C SER A 123 4.99 -0.77 9.40
N ILE A 124 5.18 -0.59 10.72
CA ILE A 124 4.11 -0.76 11.71
C ILE A 124 3.02 0.27 11.48
N VAL A 125 3.42 1.53 11.28
CA VAL A 125 2.49 2.62 11.00
C VAL A 125 1.71 2.38 9.70
N ALA A 126 2.38 1.92 8.64
CA ALA A 126 1.73 1.56 7.39
C ALA A 126 0.72 0.42 7.55
N ALA A 127 1.04 -0.58 8.38
CA ALA A 127 0.11 -1.68 8.70
C ALA A 127 -1.13 -1.17 9.47
N VAL A 128 -0.95 -0.28 10.45
CA VAL A 128 -2.06 0.33 11.20
C VAL A 128 -2.92 1.19 10.28
N ALA A 129 -2.31 2.02 9.43
CA ALA A 129 -3.03 2.83 8.46
C ALA A 129 -3.81 1.98 7.44
N GLY A 130 -3.22 0.88 6.97
CA GLY A 130 -3.90 -0.09 6.10
C GLY A 130 -5.09 -0.76 6.78
N PHE A 131 -4.96 -1.12 8.06
CA PHE A 131 -6.07 -1.66 8.85
C PHE A 131 -7.22 -0.66 9.01
N ILE A 132 -6.91 0.60 9.34
CA ILE A 132 -7.92 1.66 9.49
C ILE A 132 -8.60 1.92 8.15
N ALA A 133 -7.83 2.07 7.05
CA ALA A 133 -8.36 2.28 5.73
C ALA A 133 -9.36 1.19 5.32
N LEU A 134 -8.98 -0.07 5.51
CA LEU A 134 -9.80 -1.23 5.18
C LEU A 134 -11.08 -1.27 6.03
N ARG A 135 -10.94 -1.08 7.35
CA ARG A 135 -12.08 -1.03 8.27
C ARG A 135 -13.10 0.02 7.85
N GLU A 136 -12.63 1.22 7.52
CA GLU A 136 -13.48 2.36 7.17
C GLU A 136 -14.07 2.22 5.77
N SER A 137 -13.33 1.68 4.79
CA SER A 137 -13.85 1.45 3.43
C SER A 137 -14.93 0.37 3.38
N SER A 138 -14.83 -0.63 4.26
CA SER A 138 -15.68 -1.82 4.28
C SER A 138 -16.87 -1.71 5.23
N GLU A 139 -16.93 -0.66 6.05
CA GLU A 139 -18.00 -0.39 7.02
C GLU A 139 -18.28 -1.55 8.00
N PHE A 140 -17.24 -2.24 8.46
CA PHE A 140 -17.37 -3.42 9.33
C PHE A 140 -16.46 -3.37 10.57
N GLY A 141 -16.77 -4.20 11.57
CA GLY A 141 -16.09 -4.18 12.87
C GLY A 141 -14.62 -4.61 12.82
N SER A 142 -13.87 -4.27 13.87
CA SER A 142 -12.42 -4.48 13.96
C SER A 142 -11.97 -5.93 13.74
N LEU A 143 -12.75 -6.91 14.22
CA LEU A 143 -12.42 -8.33 14.05
C LEU A 143 -12.42 -8.74 12.57
N LYS A 144 -13.46 -8.35 11.82
CA LYS A 144 -13.57 -8.66 10.40
C LYS A 144 -12.51 -7.90 9.58
N ALA A 145 -12.21 -6.66 9.97
CA ALA A 145 -11.12 -5.89 9.37
C ALA A 145 -9.77 -6.59 9.58
N LEU A 146 -9.49 -7.09 10.79
CA LEU A 146 -8.24 -7.77 11.10
C LEU A 146 -8.08 -9.06 10.28
N ILE A 147 -9.15 -9.88 10.21
CA ILE A 147 -9.17 -11.08 9.39
C ILE A 147 -8.92 -10.72 7.93
N THR A 148 -9.54 -9.65 7.42
CA THR A 148 -9.37 -9.24 6.03
C THR A 148 -7.94 -8.80 5.75
N VAL A 149 -7.33 -7.99 6.62
CA VAL A 149 -5.92 -7.57 6.47
C VAL A 149 -5.00 -8.78 6.42
N ILE A 150 -5.13 -9.72 7.35
CA ILE A 150 -4.24 -10.88 7.44
C ILE A 150 -4.44 -11.81 6.24
N VAL A 151 -5.67 -12.20 5.93
CA VAL A 151 -5.98 -13.12 4.83
C VAL A 151 -5.62 -12.49 3.48
N ALA A 152 -5.95 -11.22 3.28
CA ALA A 152 -5.60 -10.53 2.04
C ALA A 152 -4.09 -10.35 1.91
N ALA A 153 -3.36 -10.08 2.99
CA ALA A 153 -1.90 -9.95 2.94
C ALA A 153 -1.25 -11.27 2.55
N VAL A 154 -1.62 -12.38 3.20
CA VAL A 154 -1.07 -13.71 2.90
C VAL A 154 -1.36 -14.11 1.45
N ALA A 155 -2.62 -14.00 1.02
CA ALA A 155 -2.99 -14.34 -0.34
C ALA A 155 -2.34 -13.41 -1.37
N ALA A 156 -2.23 -12.10 -1.09
CA ALA A 156 -1.57 -11.16 -1.99
C ALA A 156 -0.08 -11.41 -2.12
N VAL A 157 0.61 -11.77 -1.04
CA VAL A 157 2.04 -12.14 -1.11
C VAL A 157 2.23 -13.37 -1.99
N ILE A 158 1.41 -14.41 -1.82
CA ILE A 158 1.51 -15.63 -2.63
C ILE A 158 1.24 -15.32 -4.10
N VAL A 159 0.13 -14.64 -4.40
CA VAL A 159 -0.26 -14.31 -5.79
C VAL A 159 0.77 -13.39 -6.44
N THR A 160 1.23 -12.36 -5.73
CA THR A 160 2.25 -11.44 -6.25
C THR A 160 3.55 -12.19 -6.50
N ALA A 161 4.01 -13.02 -5.57
CA ALA A 161 5.22 -13.82 -5.74
C ALA A 161 5.13 -14.74 -6.97
N ILE A 162 4.00 -15.41 -7.17
CA ILE A 162 3.79 -16.26 -8.35
C ILE A 162 3.83 -15.41 -9.64
N LEU A 163 3.11 -14.29 -9.67
CA LEU A 163 3.04 -13.41 -10.84
C LEU A 163 4.38 -12.78 -11.20
N THR A 164 5.19 -12.41 -10.21
CA THR A 164 6.45 -11.69 -10.43
C THR A 164 7.65 -12.63 -10.43
N SER A 165 7.51 -13.89 -10.01
CA SER A 165 8.62 -14.87 -10.01
C SER A 165 9.28 -15.06 -11.38
N PRO A 166 8.56 -15.15 -12.52
CA PRO A 166 9.22 -15.31 -13.82
C PRO A 166 10.04 -14.07 -14.18
N LEU A 167 9.51 -12.88 -13.86
CA LEU A 167 10.18 -11.60 -14.07
C LEU A 167 11.47 -11.52 -13.24
N LEU A 168 11.42 -11.91 -11.97
CA LEU A 168 12.58 -11.91 -11.06
C LEU A 168 13.65 -12.94 -11.48
N LEU A 169 13.23 -14.11 -11.96
CA LEU A 169 14.12 -15.15 -12.46
C LEU A 169 14.81 -14.74 -13.77
N MET A 170 14.07 -14.12 -14.70
CA MET A 170 14.63 -13.61 -15.96
C MET A 170 15.68 -12.52 -15.76
N LEU A 171 15.59 -11.77 -14.65
CA LEU A 171 16.49 -10.67 -14.34
C LEU A 171 17.65 -11.09 -13.42
N GLY A 172 17.75 -12.35 -13.02
CA GLY A 172 18.81 -12.86 -12.14
C GLY A 172 18.77 -12.27 -10.72
N VAL A 173 17.65 -11.64 -10.32
CA VAL A 173 17.49 -10.97 -9.01
C VAL A 173 17.16 -11.98 -7.90
N ALA A 174 16.77 -13.21 -8.25
CA ALA A 174 16.36 -14.26 -7.31
C ALA A 174 17.51 -14.94 -6.51
N GLY A 175 18.68 -14.31 -6.39
CA GLY A 175 19.90 -14.93 -5.83
C GLY A 175 20.62 -14.16 -4.73
N GLY A 176 19.98 -13.20 -4.05
CA GLY A 176 20.58 -12.41 -2.98
C GLY A 176 19.76 -12.40 -1.70
#